data_AF-A0A850GH30-F1
#
_entry.id   AF-A0A850GH30-F1
#
_cell.length_a   1.000
_cell.length_b   1.000
_cell.length_c   1.000
_cell.angle_alpha   90.00
_cell.angle_beta   90.00
_cell.angle_gamma   90.00
#
_symmetry.space_group_name_H-M   'P 1'
#
loop_
_entity.id
_entity.type
_entity.pdbx_description
1 polymer ?
#
loop_
_entity_poly.entity_id
_entity_poly.type
_entity_poly.pdbx_seq_one_letter_code
_entity_poly.pdbx_strand_id
1 'polypeptide(L)'
;MRHLLLSCTLLALIANLGCGGTQCTEIDCDSTLEVDYGEVVVNEPYELTINPGGTSVTVTCLANSPDAEPLPDWLDCDAGGFVITGELADTTTTMNVAVVPLSTEEAVIPNALVALNVDELIEPNGPDCDPRCVVRRGSVEDS
;
A
#
# COMPACT_ATOMS: atom_id res chain seq x y z
N MET A 1 76.28 23.53 22.12
CA MET A 1 75.57 22.59 22.99
C MET A 1 74.21 22.33 22.38
N ARG A 2 73.93 21.05 22.09
CA ARG A 2 72.64 20.53 21.62
C ARG A 2 71.59 20.73 22.72
N HIS A 3 70.45 21.34 22.39
CA HIS A 3 69.18 21.03 23.04
C HIS A 3 68.10 20.85 21.97
N LEU A 4 67.18 19.95 22.32
CA LEU A 4 66.40 19.09 21.43
C LEU A 4 65.38 19.84 20.57
N LEU A 5 65.24 19.29 19.36
CA LEU A 5 64.03 19.26 18.56
C LEU A 5 62.83 18.77 19.38
N LEU A 6 61.70 19.46 19.32
CA LEU A 6 60.43 18.77 19.14
C LEU A 6 59.56 19.60 18.19
N SER A 7 59.55 19.12 16.96
CA SER A 7 58.83 19.68 15.83
C SER A 7 57.33 19.69 16.10
N CYS A 8 56.74 20.88 16.08
CA CYS A 8 55.30 21.04 15.91
C CYS A 8 55.00 20.86 14.43
N THR A 9 54.96 19.61 13.98
CA THR A 9 54.49 19.25 12.64
C THR A 9 53.15 18.55 12.79
N LEU A 10 52.06 19.27 12.55
CA LEU A 10 50.90 18.66 11.92
C LEU A 10 50.24 19.70 11.00
N LEU A 11 50.68 19.61 9.75
CA LEU A 11 50.09 20.26 8.58
C LEU A 11 48.86 19.43 8.16
N ALA A 12 47.75 20.13 7.91
CA ALA A 12 46.68 19.80 6.97
C ALA A 12 45.98 18.42 7.06
N LEU A 13 44.73 18.43 7.52
CA LEU A 13 43.61 18.03 6.64
C LEU A 13 42.30 18.63 7.17
N ILE A 14 41.87 19.74 6.58
CA ILE A 14 40.49 20.21 6.67
C ILE A 14 39.70 19.34 5.69
N ALA A 15 39.21 18.18 6.15
CA ALA A 15 38.20 17.43 5.44
C ALA A 15 36.83 17.98 5.84
N ASN A 16 36.46 19.11 5.23
CA ASN A 16 35.04 19.41 5.04
C ASN A 16 34.56 18.50 3.91
N LEU A 17 33.61 17.60 4.20
CA LEU A 17 32.46 17.19 3.38
C LEU A 17 31.90 15.87 3.94
N GLY A 18 30.85 16.01 4.76
CA GLY A 18 30.08 14.91 5.32
C GLY A 18 29.14 15.39 6.42
N CYS A 19 28.44 16.52 6.20
CA CYS A 19 27.27 16.85 7.01
C CYS A 19 26.18 15.83 6.71
N GLY A 20 25.51 15.33 7.75
CA GLY A 20 24.25 14.62 7.65
C GLY A 20 24.40 13.10 7.77
N GLY A 21 24.69 12.61 8.98
CA GLY A 21 24.23 11.28 9.31
C GLY A 21 22.71 11.34 9.36
N THR A 22 22.01 10.80 8.37
CA THR A 22 20.56 10.68 8.37
C THR A 22 20.19 9.79 9.55
N GLN A 23 19.75 10.38 10.67
CA GLN A 23 19.23 9.61 11.79
C GLN A 23 17.81 9.20 11.39
N CYS A 24 17.65 7.96 10.93
CA CYS A 24 16.34 7.38 10.69
C CYS A 24 15.57 7.29 12.01
N THR A 25 14.28 7.62 12.00
CA THR A 25 13.37 7.25 13.10
C THR A 25 12.97 5.77 12.99
N GLU A 26 12.23 5.25 13.97
CA GLU A 26 11.73 3.86 14.00
C GLU A 26 10.19 3.86 13.94
N ILE A 27 9.62 4.59 12.99
CA ILE A 27 8.18 4.63 12.73
C ILE A 27 7.85 3.62 11.64
N ASP A 28 6.86 2.77 11.89
CA ASP A 28 6.37 1.78 10.92
C ASP A 28 5.27 2.38 10.02
N CYS A 29 5.00 1.72 8.89
CA CYS A 29 3.86 2.04 8.03
C CYS A 29 3.32 0.77 7.34
N ASP A 30 2.06 0.83 6.90
CA ASP A 30 1.47 -0.20 6.04
C ASP A 30 1.23 0.37 4.64
N SER A 31 1.49 -0.45 3.62
CA SER A 31 1.07 -0.15 2.26
C SER A 31 -0.45 -0.26 2.15
N THR A 32 -1.05 0.57 1.30
CA THR A 32 -2.48 0.57 1.02
C THR A 32 -2.74 0.46 -0.48
N LEU A 33 -3.86 -0.15 -0.83
CA LEU A 33 -4.29 -0.34 -2.20
C LEU A 33 -5.78 -0.06 -2.24
N GLU A 34 -6.18 0.93 -3.02
CA GLU A 34 -7.57 1.35 -3.19
C GLU A 34 -8.02 1.00 -4.61
N VAL A 35 -9.18 0.35 -4.73
CA VAL A 35 -9.85 0.12 -6.01
C VAL A 35 -11.20 0.81 -6.01
N ASP A 36 -11.39 1.68 -7.00
CA ASP A 36 -12.66 2.33 -7.31
C ASP A 36 -13.43 1.50 -8.36
N TYR A 37 -14.73 1.31 -8.17
CA TYR A 37 -15.61 0.62 -9.11
C TYR A 37 -16.01 1.48 -10.33
N GLY A 38 -15.57 2.74 -10.39
CA GLY A 38 -15.86 3.67 -11.47
C GLY A 38 -17.28 4.21 -11.38
N GLU A 39 -18.05 4.09 -12.45
CA GLU A 39 -19.46 4.51 -12.48
C GLU A 39 -20.39 3.52 -11.75
N VAL A 40 -19.90 2.34 -11.39
CA VAL A 40 -20.69 1.29 -10.70
C VAL A 40 -20.76 1.58 -9.20
N VAL A 41 -21.98 1.67 -8.66
CA VAL A 41 -22.22 1.79 -7.21
C VAL A 41 -23.19 0.70 -6.75
N VAL A 42 -22.75 -0.13 -5.79
CA VAL A 42 -23.50 -1.29 -5.28
C VAL A 42 -24.00 -1.01 -3.86
N ASN A 43 -25.20 -0.47 -3.75
CA ASN A 43 -25.80 -0.03 -2.46
C ASN A 43 -26.57 -1.15 -1.73
N GLU A 44 -26.08 -2.38 -1.81
CA GLU A 44 -26.67 -3.56 -1.19
C GLU A 44 -25.59 -4.61 -0.88
N PRO A 45 -25.87 -5.64 -0.07
CA PRO A 45 -24.90 -6.71 0.15
C PRO A 45 -24.47 -7.38 -1.17
N TYR A 46 -23.18 -7.60 -1.35
CA TYR A 46 -22.63 -8.20 -2.56
C TYR A 46 -21.44 -9.13 -2.26
N GLU A 47 -21.20 -10.11 -3.12
CA GLU A 47 -19.97 -10.88 -3.12
C GLU A 47 -18.88 -10.13 -3.89
N LEU A 48 -17.77 -9.86 -3.20
CA LEU A 48 -16.53 -9.37 -3.80
C LEU A 48 -15.60 -10.56 -3.99
N THR A 49 -15.18 -10.82 -5.22
CA THR A 49 -14.09 -11.75 -5.51
C THR A 49 -12.89 -10.98 -6.06
N ILE A 50 -11.75 -11.13 -5.39
CA ILE A 50 -10.48 -10.48 -5.71
C ILE A 50 -9.35 -11.49 -5.68
N ASN A 51 -8.18 -11.16 -6.25
CA ASN A 51 -7.00 -12.04 -6.22
C ASN A 51 -5.70 -11.31 -5.79
N PRO A 52 -5.67 -10.70 -4.60
CA PRO A 52 -4.45 -10.06 -4.09
C PRO A 52 -3.31 -11.08 -3.99
N GLY A 53 -2.10 -10.68 -4.40
CA GLY A 53 -0.94 -11.59 -4.45
C GLY A 53 -1.13 -12.83 -5.33
N GLY A 54 -2.13 -12.84 -6.22
CA GLY A 54 -2.46 -13.98 -7.10
C GLY A 54 -3.34 -15.06 -6.46
N THR A 55 -3.77 -14.91 -5.21
CA THR A 55 -4.66 -15.86 -4.52
C THR A 55 -6.09 -15.33 -4.52
N SER A 56 -7.02 -16.10 -5.09
CA SER A 56 -8.44 -15.73 -5.11
C SER A 56 -9.03 -15.75 -3.71
N VAL A 57 -9.76 -14.70 -3.35
CA VAL A 57 -10.50 -14.54 -2.11
C VAL A 57 -11.91 -14.05 -2.47
N THR A 58 -12.92 -14.61 -1.83
CA THR A 58 -14.31 -14.15 -1.95
C THR A 58 -14.82 -13.77 -0.58
N VAL A 59 -15.42 -12.58 -0.45
CA VAL A 59 -16.03 -12.08 0.79
C VAL A 59 -17.40 -11.48 0.50
N THR A 60 -18.22 -11.35 1.53
CA THR A 60 -19.46 -10.58 1.43
C THR A 60 -19.27 -9.17 2.00
N CYS A 61 -19.45 -8.18 1.15
CA CYS A 61 -19.37 -6.76 1.51
C CYS A 61 -20.75 -6.20 1.85
N LEU A 62 -20.77 -5.14 2.67
CA LEU A 62 -21.99 -4.44 3.11
C LEU A 62 -23.06 -5.35 3.76
N ALA A 63 -22.66 -6.53 4.25
CA ALA A 63 -23.57 -7.47 4.90
C ALA A 63 -24.04 -6.91 6.26
N ASN A 64 -25.32 -6.56 6.36
CA ASN A 64 -25.92 -6.05 7.59
C ASN A 64 -26.48 -7.18 8.48
N SER A 65 -25.76 -8.29 8.62
CA SER A 65 -26.19 -9.46 9.41
C SER A 65 -25.23 -9.71 10.58
N PRO A 66 -25.74 -9.96 11.81
CA PRO A 66 -24.91 -10.36 12.94
C PRO A 66 -24.26 -11.74 12.76
N ASP A 67 -24.78 -12.55 11.83
CA ASP A 67 -24.27 -13.89 11.51
C ASP A 67 -23.36 -13.91 10.27
N ALA A 68 -23.12 -12.76 9.63
CA ALA A 68 -22.20 -12.68 8.51
C ALA A 68 -20.76 -12.94 9.00
N GLU A 69 -19.97 -13.62 8.17
CA GLU A 69 -18.54 -13.73 8.42
C GLU A 69 -17.91 -12.33 8.39
N PRO A 70 -17.11 -11.96 9.41
CA PRO A 70 -16.45 -10.66 9.42
C PRO A 70 -15.46 -10.57 8.25
N LEU A 71 -15.33 -9.37 7.69
CA LEU A 71 -14.27 -9.10 6.72
C LEU A 71 -12.90 -9.38 7.34
N PRO A 72 -11.93 -9.87 6.55
CA PRO A 72 -10.54 -9.90 6.98
C PRO A 72 -10.08 -8.51 7.41
N ASP A 73 -9.21 -8.44 8.42
CA ASP A 73 -8.68 -7.18 8.98
C ASP A 73 -7.92 -6.32 7.97
N TRP A 74 -7.36 -6.94 6.93
CA TRP A 74 -6.67 -6.27 5.83
C TRP A 74 -7.61 -5.73 4.74
N LEU A 75 -8.92 -6.00 4.79
CA LEU A 75 -9.88 -5.62 3.74
C LEU A 75 -11.03 -4.79 4.30
N ASP A 76 -11.24 -3.62 3.71
CA ASP A 76 -12.46 -2.84 3.87
C ASP A 76 -13.14 -2.69 2.51
N CYS A 77 -14.48 -2.68 2.48
CA CYS A 77 -15.23 -2.53 1.24
C CYS A 77 -16.56 -1.81 1.45
N ASP A 78 -16.88 -0.97 0.47
CA ASP A 78 -18.07 -0.13 0.47
C ASP A 78 -18.81 -0.19 -0.87
N ALA A 79 -19.80 0.69 -1.06
CA ALA A 79 -20.63 0.67 -2.26
C ALA A 79 -19.87 1.05 -3.55
N GLY A 80 -18.77 1.79 -3.44
CA GLY A 80 -18.00 2.33 -4.56
C GLY A 80 -16.63 1.69 -4.75
N GLY A 81 -16.18 0.83 -3.83
CA GLY A 81 -14.87 0.23 -3.97
C GLY A 81 -14.45 -0.63 -2.77
N PHE A 82 -13.14 -0.82 -2.67
CA PHE A 82 -12.52 -1.49 -1.53
C PHE A 82 -11.09 -1.00 -1.31
N VAL A 83 -10.60 -1.22 -0.08
CA VAL A 83 -9.26 -0.89 0.36
C VAL A 83 -8.60 -2.14 0.95
N ILE A 84 -7.36 -2.41 0.52
CA ILE A 84 -6.49 -3.43 1.11
C ILE A 84 -5.35 -2.73 1.84
N THR A 85 -5.05 -3.17 3.06
CA THR A 85 -3.92 -2.66 3.87
C THR A 85 -2.95 -3.80 4.19
N GLY A 86 -1.64 -3.52 4.15
CA GLY A 86 -0.56 -4.44 4.50
C GLY A 86 0.24 -4.96 3.31
N GLU A 87 0.94 -6.09 3.49
CA GLU A 87 1.91 -6.65 2.52
C GLU A 87 1.31 -6.93 1.13
N LEU A 88 0.03 -7.31 1.07
CA LEU A 88 -0.67 -7.55 -0.19
C LEU A 88 -0.79 -6.28 -1.05
N ALA A 89 -0.92 -5.11 -0.41
CA ALA A 89 -0.97 -3.82 -1.11
C ALA A 89 0.40 -3.41 -1.66
N ASP A 90 1.49 -3.82 -1.01
CA ASP A 90 2.85 -3.51 -1.47
C ASP A 90 3.17 -4.20 -2.80
N THR A 91 2.85 -5.48 -2.88
CA THR A 91 3.27 -6.38 -3.96
C THR A 91 2.28 -6.50 -5.13
N THR A 92 1.00 -6.23 -4.90
CA THR A 92 -0.03 -6.39 -5.94
C THR A 92 -0.03 -5.21 -6.91
N THR A 93 0.27 -5.48 -8.18
CA THR A 93 0.30 -4.47 -9.27
C THR A 93 -0.87 -4.60 -10.25
N THR A 94 -1.57 -5.73 -10.22
CA THR A 94 -2.77 -5.99 -11.01
C THR A 94 -3.72 -6.87 -10.22
N MET A 95 -5.03 -6.68 -10.36
CA MET A 95 -6.06 -7.44 -9.66
C MET A 95 -7.27 -7.70 -10.54
N ASN A 96 -7.76 -8.94 -10.55
CA ASN A 96 -9.08 -9.29 -11.05
C ASN A 96 -10.11 -8.95 -9.97
N VAL A 97 -11.16 -8.24 -10.37
CA VAL A 97 -12.25 -7.82 -9.50
C VAL A 97 -13.56 -8.33 -10.08
N ALA A 98 -14.33 -9.06 -9.27
CA ALA A 98 -15.71 -9.41 -9.61
C ALA A 98 -16.65 -9.00 -8.48
N VAL A 99 -17.78 -8.41 -8.87
CA VAL A 99 -18.81 -7.93 -7.93
C VAL A 99 -20.16 -8.48 -8.36
N VAL A 100 -20.80 -9.22 -7.45
CA VAL A 100 -22.11 -9.86 -7.67
C VAL A 100 -23.05 -9.46 -6.53
N PRO A 101 -24.06 -8.61 -6.78
CA PRO A 101 -25.07 -8.31 -5.77
C PRO A 101 -25.83 -9.57 -5.37
N LEU A 102 -26.06 -9.74 -4.07
CA LEU A 102 -26.72 -10.95 -3.54
C LEU A 102 -28.21 -11.04 -3.89
N SER A 103 -28.84 -9.92 -4.24
CA SER A 103 -30.27 -9.88 -4.57
C SER A 103 -30.57 -10.36 -6.00
N THR A 104 -29.65 -10.12 -6.93
CA THR A 104 -29.81 -10.41 -8.35
C THR A 104 -29.01 -11.63 -8.80
N GLU A 105 -27.91 -11.94 -8.11
CA GLU A 105 -26.95 -12.99 -8.50
C GLU A 105 -26.36 -12.76 -9.91
N GLU A 106 -26.47 -11.53 -10.44
CA GLU A 106 -25.94 -11.13 -11.74
C GLU A 106 -24.73 -10.20 -11.54
N ALA A 107 -23.58 -10.56 -12.12
CA ALA A 107 -22.36 -9.78 -11.98
C ALA A 107 -22.51 -8.38 -12.59
N VAL A 108 -22.29 -7.34 -11.77
CA VAL A 108 -22.22 -5.94 -12.23
C VAL A 108 -20.80 -5.55 -12.63
N ILE A 109 -19.79 -6.25 -12.11
CA ILE A 109 -18.40 -6.18 -12.56
C ILE A 109 -17.94 -7.62 -12.85
N PRO A 110 -17.83 -8.03 -14.13
CA PRO A 110 -17.52 -9.41 -14.48
C PRO A 110 -16.00 -9.65 -14.64
N ASN A 111 -15.29 -9.90 -13.53
CA ASN A 111 -13.84 -10.20 -13.53
C ASN A 111 -13.00 -9.14 -14.27
N ALA A 112 -13.19 -7.86 -13.94
CA ALA A 112 -12.40 -6.77 -14.50
C ALA A 112 -10.93 -6.86 -14.06
N LEU A 113 -9.99 -6.69 -14.99
CA LEU A 113 -8.57 -6.62 -14.67
C LEU A 113 -8.16 -5.17 -14.40
N VAL A 114 -7.93 -4.85 -13.12
CA VAL A 114 -7.55 -3.52 -12.64
C VAL A 114 -6.04 -3.41 -12.53
N ALA A 115 -5.46 -2.39 -13.15
CA ALA A 115 -4.05 -2.03 -12.98
C ALA A 115 -3.89 -1.10 -11.76
N LEU A 116 -2.88 -1.35 -10.93
CA LEU A 116 -2.67 -0.69 -9.65
C LEU A 116 -1.36 0.11 -9.68
N ASN A 117 -1.49 1.42 -9.78
CA ASN A 117 -0.37 2.32 -9.92
C ASN A 117 0.04 2.85 -8.55
N VAL A 118 1.35 3.03 -8.33
CA VAL A 118 1.81 3.78 -7.16
C VAL A 118 1.37 5.22 -7.33
N ASP A 119 0.53 5.68 -6.43
CA ASP A 119 0.07 7.07 -6.37
C ASP A 119 0.91 7.88 -5.38
N GLU A 120 1.22 7.28 -4.23
CA GLU A 120 2.03 7.90 -3.19
C GLU A 120 3.05 6.92 -2.63
N LEU A 121 4.20 7.47 -2.24
CA LEU A 121 5.21 6.78 -1.46
C LEU A 121 5.31 7.43 -0.08
N ILE A 122 5.17 6.60 0.96
CA ILE A 122 5.22 7.00 2.36
C ILE A 122 6.60 6.61 2.91
N GLU A 123 7.36 7.61 3.35
CA GLU A 123 8.71 7.45 3.88
C GLU A 123 8.77 8.00 5.33
N PRO A 124 8.17 7.30 6.31
CA PRO A 124 7.96 7.83 7.65
C PRO A 124 9.27 8.14 8.39
N ASN A 125 10.36 7.47 8.01
CA ASN A 125 11.68 7.63 8.61
C ASN A 125 12.64 8.49 7.77
N GLY A 126 12.18 9.05 6.65
CA GLY A 126 12.97 9.82 5.71
C GLY A 126 13.35 9.05 4.43
N PRO A 127 13.89 9.76 3.41
CA PRO A 127 13.99 9.28 2.02
C PRO A 127 14.98 8.15 1.76
N ASP A 128 15.83 7.83 2.74
CA ASP A 128 16.84 6.76 2.66
C ASP A 128 16.69 5.75 3.82
N CYS A 129 15.51 5.73 4.44
CA CYS A 129 15.23 4.95 5.65
C CYS A 129 14.03 4.02 5.44
N ASP A 130 14.18 2.77 5.86
CA ASP A 130 13.10 1.80 5.88
C ASP A 130 12.17 1.98 7.10
N PRO A 131 10.92 1.48 7.05
CA PRO A 131 10.26 0.95 5.85
C PRO A 131 9.80 2.08 4.91
N ARG A 132 9.60 1.74 3.64
CA ARG A 132 8.92 2.58 2.64
C ARG A 132 7.62 1.88 2.27
N CYS A 133 6.51 2.58 2.38
CA CYS A 133 5.19 2.03 2.06
C CYS A 133 4.61 2.73 0.84
N VAL A 134 3.71 2.07 0.14
CA VAL A 134 3.06 2.62 -1.05
C VAL A 134 1.57 2.75 -0.84
N VAL A 135 1.00 3.81 -1.42
CA VAL A 135 -0.43 3.89 -1.70
C VAL A 135 -0.60 3.58 -3.17
N ARG A 136 -1.34 2.52 -3.48
CA ARG A 136 -1.71 2.15 -4.84
C ARG A 136 -3.15 2.49 -5.10
N ARG A 137 -3.43 2.94 -6.31
CA ARG A 137 -4.80 3.22 -6.77
C ARG A 137 -5.05 2.60 -8.13
N GLY A 138 -6.24 2.07 -8.31
CA GLY A 138 -6.76 1.59 -9.58
C GLY A 138 -8.27 1.78 -9.66
N SER A 139 -8.81 1.72 -10.87
CA SER A 139 -10.25 1.78 -11.10
C SER A 139 -10.68 0.68 -12.05
N VAL A 140 -11.90 0.19 -11.90
CA VAL A 140 -12.58 -0.61 -12.90
C VAL A 140 -12.92 0.32 -14.06
N GLU A 141 -12.31 0.09 -15.22
CA GLU A 141 -12.65 0.83 -16.44
C GLU A 141 -13.99 0.31 -16.97
N ASP A 142 -14.85 1.23 -17.47
CA ASP A 142 -16.01 0.83 -18.26
C ASP A 142 -15.51 0.11 -19.53
N SER A 143 -15.94 -1.14 -19.71
CA SER A 143 -15.58 -1.95 -20.89
C SER A 143 -16.55 -1.77 -22.04
#